data_AF-A0A562K4P3-F1
#
_entry.id   AF-A0A562K4P3-F1
#
_cell.length_a   1.000
_cell.length_b   1.000
_cell.length_c   1.000
_cell.angle_alpha   90.00
_cell.angle_beta   90.00
_cell.angle_gamma   90.00
#
_symmetry.space_group_name_H-M   'P 1'
#
loop_
_entity.id
_entity.type
_entity.pdbx_description
1 polymer ?
#
loop_
_entity_poly.entity_id
_entity_poly.type
_entity_poly.pdbx_seq_one_letter_code
_entity_poly.pdbx_strand_id
1 'polypeptide(L)' 'MDQEIQMPSARMVAEAMATLLAGKLADQAASEIVLSREEAALCLGLAEGIAESLAHEAGETD' A
#
# COMPACT_ATOMS: atom_id res chain seq x y z
N MET A 1 -2.87 -12.14 29.02
CA MET A 1 -3.88 -11.85 27.99
C MET A 1 -3.08 -11.56 26.73
N ASP A 2 -2.84 -12.59 25.93
CA ASP A 2 -2.18 -12.41 24.64
C ASP A 2 -3.18 -11.69 23.75
N GLN A 3 -3.03 -10.37 23.62
CA GLN A 3 -3.70 -9.64 22.56
C GLN A 3 -3.11 -10.18 21.27
N GLU A 4 -3.81 -11.12 20.62
CA GLU A 4 -3.57 -11.45 19.23
C GLU A 4 -3.55 -10.12 18.49
N ILE A 5 -2.35 -9.67 18.12
CA ILE A 5 -2.17 -8.52 17.26
C ILE A 5 -2.79 -8.95 15.94
N GLN A 6 -4.08 -8.69 15.76
CA GLN A 6 -4.77 -8.92 14.50
C GLN A 6 -4.14 -7.98 13.50
N MET A 7 -3.13 -8.48 12.79
CA MET A 7 -2.49 -7.73 11.72
C MET A 7 -3.56 -7.45 10.66
N PRO A 8 -3.74 -6.17 10.26
CA PRO A 8 -4.70 -5.83 9.23
C PRO A 8 -4.35 -6.58 7.95
N SER A 9 -5.37 -7.09 7.25
CA SER A 9 -5.14 -7.78 5.98
C SER A 9 -4.51 -6.83 4.95
N ALA A 10 -3.70 -7.35 4.03
CA ALA A 10 -3.09 -6.57 2.95
C ALA A 10 -4.14 -5.77 2.16
N ARG A 11 -5.34 -6.32 1.97
CA ARG A 11 -6.49 -5.65 1.35
C ARG A 11 -6.94 -4.42 2.12
N MET A 12 -7.08 -4.53 3.45
CA MET A 12 -7.45 -3.40 4.29
C MET A 12 -6.39 -2.28 4.25
N VAL A 13 -5.11 -2.66 4.24
CA VAL A 13 -4.00 -1.70 4.11
C VAL A 13 -4.03 -1.01 2.74
N ALA A 14 -4.29 -1.76 1.66
CA ALA A 14 -4.42 -1.20 0.31
C ALA A 14 -5.57 -0.20 0.20
N GLU A 15 -6.75 -0.53 0.76
CA GLU A 15 -7.92 0.35 0.78
C GLU A 15 -7.65 1.63 1.59
N ALA A 16 -6.98 1.51 2.73
CA ALA A 16 -6.58 2.66 3.56
C ALA A 16 -5.58 3.56 2.81
N MET A 17 -4.58 2.97 2.17
CA MET A 17 -3.58 3.72 1.39
C MET A 17 -4.19 4.40 0.17
N ALA A 18 -5.14 3.76 -0.53
CA ALA A 18 -5.88 4.37 -1.63
C ALA A 18 -6.67 5.60 -1.16
N THR A 19 -7.35 5.51 -0.02
CA THR A 19 -8.10 6.62 0.57
C THR A 19 -7.17 7.78 0.94
N LEU A 20 -6.02 7.48 1.56
CA LEU A 20 -5.04 8.47 1.97
C LEU A 20 -4.42 9.20 0.77
N LEU A 21 -4.02 8.46 -0.26
CA LEU A 21 -3.47 9.03 -1.49
C LEU A 21 -4.52 9.86 -2.25
N ALA A 22 -5.77 9.39 -2.33
CA ALA A 22 -6.86 10.14 -2.94
C ALA A 22 -7.09 11.48 -2.24
N GLY A 23 -7.04 11.49 -0.90
CA GLY A 23 -7.12 12.72 -0.11
C GLY A 23 -5.98 13.69 -0.39
N LYS A 24 -4.73 13.20 -0.45
CA LYS A 24 -3.57 14.04 -0.80
C LYS A 24 -3.63 14.56 -2.24
N LEU A 25 -4.09 13.75 -3.19
CA LEU A 25 -4.26 14.12 -4.61
C LEU A 25 -5.40 15.13 -4.84
N ALA A 26 -6.39 15.19 -3.95
CA ALA A 26 -7.48 16.14 -4.07
C ALA A 26 -7.02 17.60 -3.85
N ASP A 27 -5.86 17.80 -3.20
CA ASP A 27 -5.23 19.11 -3.11
C ASP A 27 -4.54 19.49 -4.43
N GLN A 28 -5.32 20.12 -5.31
CA GLN A 28 -4.84 20.60 -6.61
C GLN A 28 -3.85 21.77 -6.53
N ALA A 29 -3.68 22.38 -5.35
CA ALA A 29 -2.71 23.45 -5.15
C ALA A 29 -1.32 22.92 -4.79
N ALA A 30 -1.22 21.66 -4.33
CA ALA A 30 0.04 21.02 -4.02
C ALA A 30 0.77 20.59 -5.30
N SER A 31 2.06 20.94 -5.41
CA SER A 31 2.93 20.48 -6.50
C SER A 31 3.55 19.11 -6.24
N GLU A 32 3.55 18.66 -4.99
CA GLU A 32 4.18 17.42 -4.53
C GLU A 32 3.30 16.72 -3.49
N ILE A 33 3.38 15.39 -3.44
CA ILE A 33 2.76 14.57 -2.41
C ILE A 33 3.85 14.02 -1.50
N VAL A 34 3.81 14.43 -0.24
CA VAL A 34 4.75 13.96 0.79
C VAL A 34 4.11 12.83 1.58
N LEU A 35 4.84 11.71 1.68
CA LEU A 35 4.49 10.56 2.51
C LEU A 35 5.37 10.52 3.75
N SER A 36 4.82 10.09 4.88
CA SER A 36 5.65 9.68 6.02
C SER A 36 6.47 8.44 5.67
N ARG A 37 7.48 8.13 6.49
CA ARG A 37 8.29 6.93 6.28
C ARG A 37 7.44 5.65 6.33
N GLU A 38 6.48 5.60 7.25
CA GLU A 38 5.54 4.49 7.40
C GLU A 38 4.60 4.39 6.21
N GLU A 39 4.01 5.51 5.77
CA GLU A 39 3.16 5.57 4.57
C GLU A 39 3.92 5.08 3.33
N ALA A 40 5.17 5.52 3.14
CA ALA A 40 6.01 5.10 2.03
C ALA A 40 6.38 3.61 2.10
N ALA A 41 6.70 3.09 3.29
CA ALA A 41 6.99 1.66 3.47
C ALA A 41 5.77 0.78 3.16
N LEU A 42 4.57 1.22 3.56
CA LEU A 42 3.32 0.54 3.24
C LEU A 42 3.03 0.57 1.73
N CYS A 43 3.20 1.73 1.08
CA CYS A 43 3.09 1.84 -0.37
C CYS A 43 4.04 0.87 -1.10
N LEU A 44 5.29 0.81 -0.66
CA LEU A 44 6.30 -0.06 -1.28
C LEU A 44 5.92 -1.53 -1.14
N GLY A 45 5.61 -2.00 0.08
CA GLY A 45 5.25 -3.40 0.29
C GLY A 45 3.98 -3.82 -0.47
N LEU A 46 3.01 -2.92 -0.63
CA LEU A 46 1.84 -3.17 -1.47
C LEU A 46 2.21 -3.30 -2.95
N ALA A 47 3.06 -2.42 -3.47
CA ALA A 47 3.49 -2.45 -4.87
C ALA A 47 4.30 -3.71 -5.19
N GLU A 48 5.22 -4.10 -4.29
CA GLU A 48 6.00 -5.33 -4.40
C GLU A 48 5.11 -6.57 -4.38
N GLY A 49 4.16 -6.66 -3.44
CA GLY A 49 3.25 -7.80 -3.35
C GLY A 49 2.33 -7.93 -4.57
N ILE A 50 1.89 -6.81 -5.17
CA ILE A 50 1.13 -6.83 -6.43
C ILE A 50 2.03 -7.28 -7.59
N ALA A 51 3.25 -6.76 -7.69
CA ALA A 51 4.19 -7.16 -8.72
C ALA A 51 4.50 -8.66 -8.68
N GLU A 52 4.73 -9.21 -7.49
CA GLU A 52 4.93 -10.65 -7.29
C GLU A 52 3.69 -11.48 -7.66
N SER A 53 2.49 -11.00 -7.31
CA SER A 53 1.23 -11.67 -7.66
C SER A 53 1.02 -11.70 -9.18
N LEU A 54 1.28 -10.58 -9.86
CA LEU A 54 1.16 -10.48 -11.32
C LEU A 54 2.22 -11.34 -12.04
N ALA A 55 3.45 -11.42 -11.53
CA ALA A 55 4.49 -12.30 -12.06
C ALA A 55 4.08 -13.79 -11.95
N HIS A 56 3.51 -14.19 -10.81
CA HIS A 56 2.95 -15.53 -10.64
C HIS A 56 1.81 -15.82 -11.63
N GLU A 57 0.92 -14.86 -11.88
CA GLU A 57 -0.17 -14.98 -12.87
C GLU A 57 0.35 -15.08 -14.31
N ALA A 58 1.45 -14.41 -14.62
CA ALA A 58 2.09 -14.45 -15.94
C ALA A 58 2.86 -15.76 -16.22
N GLY A 59 2.98 -16.64 -15.22
CA GLY A 59 3.81 -17.84 -15.32
C GLY A 59 5.31 -17.53 -15.32
N GLU A 60 5.69 -16.31 -14.91
CA GLU A 60 7.07 -15.88 -14.72
C GLU A 60 7.52 -16.31 -13.32
N THR A 61 7.60 -17.62 -13.11
CA THR A 61 8.34 -18.19 -11.98
C THR A 61 9.67 -18.70 -12.54
N ASP A 62 10.78 -18.11 -12.08
CA ASP A 62 12.15 -18.56 -12.34
C ASP A 62 12.32 -20.07 -11.99
#